data_AF-A0AAY4ACU8-F1
#
_entry.id   AF-A0AAY4ACU8-F1
#
_cell.length_a   1.000
_cell.length_b   1.000
_cell.length_c   1.000
_cell.angle_alpha   90.00
_cell.angle_beta   90.00
_cell.angle_gamma   90.00
#
_symmetry.space_group_name_H-M   'P 1'
#
loop_
_entity.id
_entity.type
_entity.pdbx_description
1 polymer ?
#
loop_
_entity_poly.entity_id
_entity_poly.type
_entity_poly.pdbx_seq_one_letter_code
_entity_poly.pdbx_strand_id
1 'polypeptide(L)'
;QEWEAMQALMVLETCMKSCGKRFHNEVGKFRFLNELIKVVSPKYLGSRAPEPVKKKVLEVMYSWTVWLPEETKISDAYQMLKKQGIVKQDPVLPDDKPLPPPPPRPKNAIFEDEEKSKMLSRLLNSTHPEDLKAANKLIKEMVQEDQKRMEKVSKRVNAIQEVKESVKLLTQLLGDYCKETSSQSNEELIKDLYQRCEKMRPTLFRLASDTEDNDEALAEILQANDSLTQVINLYRHLVKGEEVNGDSSTMPQMKGQSAPHQRSLLPVTIFDKHSLRVLFHFAKDCPPARPDVLVVIISMLSSAPIPVTNIRFQAAVPKTMKVKLQPSSGTDLPACNPILPPAAITQVLLLANPHKVSIFFCLTFDLGEESHDESGDLEEFPSPDSWGNL
;
A
#
# COMPACT_ATOMS: atom_id res chain seq x y z
N GLN A 1 -5.05 -35.26 3.50
CA GLN A 1 -6.29 -35.98 3.15
C GLN A 1 -7.47 -35.63 4.05
N GLU A 2 -7.47 -35.90 5.36
CA GLU A 2 -8.61 -35.53 6.23
C GLU A 2 -8.86 -34.02 6.25
N TRP A 3 -7.81 -33.22 6.48
CA TRP A 3 -7.91 -31.76 6.50
C TRP A 3 -8.44 -31.20 5.16
N GLU A 4 -7.93 -31.71 4.03
CA GLU A 4 -8.37 -31.30 2.68
C GLU A 4 -9.84 -31.65 2.43
N ALA A 5 -10.30 -32.82 2.87
CA ALA A 5 -11.70 -33.22 2.79
C ALA A 5 -12.59 -32.31 3.64
N MET A 6 -12.14 -31.91 4.82
CA MET A 6 -12.86 -30.95 5.67
C MET A 6 -12.96 -29.56 5.02
N GLN A 7 -11.89 -29.06 4.39
CA GLN A 7 -11.93 -27.80 3.65
C GLN A 7 -12.88 -27.89 2.44
N ALA A 8 -12.83 -28.98 1.68
CA ALA A 8 -13.73 -29.20 0.54
C ALA A 8 -15.21 -29.20 0.97
N LEU A 9 -15.54 -29.86 2.09
CA LEU A 9 -16.90 -29.87 2.64
C LEU A 9 -17.33 -28.48 3.14
N MET A 10 -16.42 -27.69 3.71
CA MET A 10 -16.70 -26.31 4.13
C MET A 10 -17.00 -25.39 2.94
N VAL A 11 -16.20 -25.51 1.87
CA VAL A 11 -16.45 -24.77 0.61
C VAL A 11 -17.80 -25.18 0.02
N LEU A 12 -18.10 -26.48 -0.02
CA LEU A 12 -19.37 -26.99 -0.51
C LEU A 12 -20.57 -26.45 0.29
N GLU A 13 -20.46 -26.43 1.63
CA GLU A 13 -21.48 -25.86 2.52
C GLU A 13 -21.68 -24.35 2.23
N THR A 14 -20.59 -23.62 2.05
CA THR A 14 -20.62 -22.18 1.75
C THR A 14 -21.26 -21.90 0.38
N CYS A 15 -20.92 -22.69 -0.64
CA CYS A 15 -21.52 -22.58 -1.97
C CYS A 15 -23.03 -22.88 -1.94
N MET A 16 -23.46 -23.87 -1.15
CA MET A 16 -24.89 -24.16 -0.97
C MET A 16 -25.65 -23.00 -0.32
N LYS A 17 -25.00 -22.21 0.55
CA LYS A 17 -25.62 -21.01 1.16
C LYS A 17 -25.64 -19.81 0.20
N SER A 18 -24.60 -19.63 -0.63
CA SER A 18 -24.37 -18.37 -1.36
C SER A 18 -24.63 -18.41 -2.87
N CYS A 19 -24.65 -19.58 -3.52
CA CYS A 19 -24.67 -19.67 -5.00
C CYS A 19 -26.07 -19.85 -5.62
N GLY A 20 -27.12 -19.99 -4.81
CA GLY A 20 -28.53 -20.02 -5.24
C GLY A 20 -28.94 -21.24 -6.07
N LYS A 21 -30.16 -21.17 -6.66
CA LYS A 21 -30.90 -22.32 -7.21
C LYS A 21 -30.18 -23.10 -8.32
N ARG A 22 -29.37 -22.45 -9.16
CA ARG A 22 -28.59 -23.14 -10.20
C ARG A 22 -27.57 -24.11 -9.60
N PHE A 23 -26.90 -23.72 -8.51
CA PHE A 23 -25.95 -24.58 -7.81
C PHE A 23 -26.66 -25.69 -7.05
N HIS A 24 -27.80 -25.37 -6.40
CA HIS A 24 -28.66 -26.36 -5.73
C HIS A 24 -29.08 -27.48 -6.70
N ASN A 25 -29.51 -27.12 -7.92
CA ASN A 25 -29.90 -28.07 -8.95
C ASN A 25 -28.77 -29.03 -9.34
N GLU A 26 -27.50 -28.58 -9.34
CA GLU A 26 -26.35 -29.46 -9.63
C GLU A 26 -26.06 -30.41 -8.47
N VAL A 27 -26.09 -29.91 -7.23
CA VAL A 27 -25.88 -30.71 -6.02
C VAL A 27 -27.01 -31.72 -5.81
N GLY A 28 -28.24 -31.36 -6.14
CA GLY A 28 -29.42 -32.24 -6.06
C GLY A 28 -29.45 -33.37 -7.09
N LYS A 29 -28.52 -33.42 -8.06
CA LYS A 29 -28.42 -34.55 -8.99
C LYS A 29 -27.89 -35.78 -8.25
N PHE A 30 -28.50 -36.95 -8.51
CA PHE A 30 -28.04 -38.23 -7.96
C PHE A 30 -26.57 -38.52 -8.25
N ARG A 31 -26.03 -38.06 -9.40
CA ARG A 31 -24.61 -38.20 -9.70
C ARG A 31 -23.73 -37.58 -8.61
N PHE A 32 -24.09 -36.41 -8.10
CA PHE A 32 -23.35 -35.73 -7.04
C PHE A 32 -23.62 -36.36 -5.67
N LEU A 33 -24.90 -36.56 -5.33
CA LEU A 33 -25.29 -37.16 -4.05
C LEU A 33 -24.69 -38.56 -3.84
N ASN A 34 -24.57 -39.35 -4.90
CA ASN A 34 -23.95 -40.68 -4.85
C ASN A 34 -22.47 -40.62 -4.45
N GLU A 35 -21.73 -39.57 -4.79
CA GLU A 35 -20.35 -39.42 -4.34
C GLU A 35 -20.28 -39.16 -2.82
N LEU A 36 -21.19 -38.36 -2.27
CA LEU A 36 -21.30 -38.18 -0.81
C LEU A 36 -21.72 -39.47 -0.10
N ILE A 37 -22.69 -40.21 -0.67
CA ILE A 37 -23.14 -41.50 -0.14
C ILE A 37 -21.97 -42.50 -0.10
N LYS A 38 -21.11 -42.55 -1.13
CA LYS A 38 -19.95 -43.44 -1.15
C LYS A 38 -18.97 -43.15 -0.01
N VAL A 39 -18.83 -41.90 0.42
CA VAL A 39 -17.95 -41.51 1.54
C VAL A 39 -18.44 -42.08 2.87
N VAL A 40 -19.76 -42.14 3.09
CA VAL A 40 -20.35 -42.58 4.37
C VAL A 40 -20.77 -44.06 4.37
N SER A 41 -20.99 -44.65 3.20
CA SER A 41 -21.47 -46.03 3.08
C SER A 41 -20.35 -47.06 3.30
N PRO A 42 -20.52 -48.03 4.22
CA PRO A 42 -19.54 -49.09 4.46
C PRO A 42 -19.25 -49.96 3.23
N LYS A 43 -20.18 -50.01 2.26
CA LYS A 43 -20.01 -50.74 0.99
C LYS A 43 -18.96 -50.11 0.06
N TYR A 44 -18.52 -48.88 0.34
CA TYR A 44 -17.61 -48.11 -0.49
C TYR A 44 -16.42 -47.58 0.33
N LEU A 45 -16.39 -46.27 0.60
CA LEU A 45 -15.31 -45.62 1.33
C LEU A 45 -15.61 -45.50 2.82
N GLY A 46 -16.84 -45.77 3.28
CA GLY A 46 -17.24 -45.57 4.69
C GLY A 46 -16.42 -46.33 5.72
N SER A 47 -15.81 -47.46 5.35
CA SER A 47 -14.92 -48.23 6.23
C SER A 47 -13.49 -47.66 6.30
N ARG A 48 -13.10 -46.83 5.32
CA ARG A 48 -11.75 -46.24 5.18
C ARG A 48 -11.72 -44.74 5.45
N ALA A 49 -12.85 -44.05 5.30
CA ALA A 49 -12.96 -42.62 5.50
C ALA A 49 -12.85 -42.26 7.00
N PRO A 50 -12.12 -41.19 7.36
CA PRO A 50 -12.03 -40.72 8.74
C PRO A 50 -13.41 -40.42 9.32
N GLU A 51 -13.62 -40.76 10.59
CA GLU A 51 -14.89 -40.54 11.29
C GLU A 51 -15.36 -39.07 11.28
N PRO A 52 -14.47 -38.06 11.48
CA PRO A 52 -14.86 -36.65 11.41
C PRO A 52 -15.42 -36.25 10.03
N VAL A 53 -14.86 -36.81 8.95
CA VAL A 53 -15.30 -36.52 7.58
C VAL A 53 -16.68 -37.14 7.33
N LYS A 54 -16.88 -38.41 7.74
CA LYS A 54 -18.20 -39.06 7.60
C LYS A 54 -19.27 -38.31 8.38
N LYS A 55 -18.97 -37.92 9.62
CA LYS A 55 -19.86 -37.13 10.46
C LYS A 55 -20.22 -35.80 9.77
N LYS A 56 -19.22 -35.07 9.24
CA LYS A 56 -19.43 -33.80 8.55
C LYS A 56 -20.25 -33.94 7.27
N VAL A 57 -20.05 -35.01 6.49
CA VAL A 57 -20.89 -35.30 5.31
C VAL A 57 -22.35 -35.50 5.72
N LEU A 58 -22.61 -36.26 6.79
CA LEU A 58 -23.97 -36.48 7.29
C LEU A 58 -24.61 -35.20 7.84
N GLU A 59 -23.85 -34.36 8.55
CA GLU A 59 -24.28 -33.03 9.00
C GLU A 59 -24.66 -32.12 7.83
N VAL A 60 -23.83 -32.07 6.79
CA VAL A 60 -24.05 -31.26 5.59
C VAL A 60 -25.26 -31.76 4.80
N MET A 61 -25.40 -33.08 4.61
CA MET A 61 -26.58 -33.64 3.94
C MET A 61 -27.86 -33.37 4.73
N TYR A 62 -27.83 -33.52 6.06
CA TYR A 62 -28.99 -33.25 6.92
C TYR A 62 -29.38 -31.78 6.89
N SER A 63 -28.42 -30.85 7.01
CA SER A 63 -28.72 -29.43 6.98
C SER A 63 -29.41 -29.03 5.68
N TRP A 64 -29.00 -29.58 4.53
CA TRP A 64 -29.70 -29.34 3.27
C TRP A 64 -31.14 -29.83 3.26
N THR A 65 -31.47 -30.95 3.91
CA THR A 65 -32.87 -31.41 3.99
C THR A 65 -33.77 -30.45 4.76
N VAL A 66 -33.20 -29.70 5.71
CA VAL A 66 -33.93 -28.74 6.55
C VAL A 66 -34.04 -27.38 5.85
N TRP A 67 -32.94 -26.91 5.25
CA TRP A 67 -32.85 -25.58 4.65
C TRP A 67 -33.39 -25.53 3.21
N LEU A 68 -33.40 -26.67 2.50
CA LEU A 68 -33.86 -26.78 1.11
C LEU A 68 -34.94 -27.86 0.98
N PRO A 69 -36.13 -27.67 1.58
CA PRO A 69 -37.21 -28.67 1.52
C PRO A 69 -37.75 -28.89 0.10
N GLU A 70 -37.54 -27.95 -0.82
CA GLU A 70 -37.88 -28.09 -2.24
C GLU A 70 -37.04 -29.16 -2.97
N GLU A 71 -35.82 -29.43 -2.49
CA GLU A 71 -34.88 -30.38 -3.12
C GLU A 71 -35.11 -31.82 -2.63
N THR A 72 -36.20 -32.42 -3.10
CA THR A 72 -36.69 -33.75 -2.66
C THR A 72 -35.64 -34.85 -2.75
N LYS A 73 -34.78 -34.82 -3.78
CA LYS A 73 -33.72 -35.82 -4.00
C LYS A 73 -32.70 -35.87 -2.87
N ILE A 74 -32.40 -34.72 -2.25
CA ILE A 74 -31.47 -34.64 -1.11
C ILE A 74 -32.11 -35.30 0.11
N SER A 75 -33.39 -35.01 0.34
CA SER A 75 -34.18 -35.65 1.40
C SER A 75 -34.24 -37.17 1.22
N ASP A 76 -34.55 -37.64 0.02
CA ASP A 76 -34.62 -39.07 -0.30
C ASP A 76 -33.28 -39.78 -0.06
N ALA A 77 -32.18 -39.17 -0.49
CA ALA A 77 -30.83 -39.70 -0.27
C ALA A 77 -30.49 -39.81 1.24
N TYR A 78 -30.83 -38.80 2.03
CA TYR A 78 -30.62 -38.81 3.48
C TYR A 78 -31.50 -39.85 4.18
N GLN A 79 -32.79 -39.90 3.85
CA GLN A 79 -33.72 -40.90 4.40
C GLN A 79 -33.31 -42.33 4.03
N MET A 80 -32.76 -42.55 2.83
CA MET A 80 -32.19 -43.84 2.44
C MET A 80 -31.04 -44.24 3.35
N LEU A 81 -30.10 -43.33 3.67
CA LEU A 81 -28.99 -43.60 4.60
C LEU A 81 -29.49 -43.94 6.01
N LYS A 82 -30.56 -43.27 6.46
CA LYS A 82 -31.23 -43.56 7.74
C LYS A 82 -31.89 -44.94 7.74
N LYS A 83 -32.63 -45.29 6.69
CA LYS A 83 -33.24 -46.63 6.51
C LYS A 83 -32.20 -47.76 6.46
N GLN A 84 -31.00 -47.48 5.92
CA GLN A 84 -29.89 -48.43 5.88
C GLN A 84 -29.12 -48.55 7.21
N GLY A 85 -29.50 -47.80 8.24
CA GLY A 85 -28.84 -47.80 9.56
C GLY A 85 -27.46 -47.13 9.55
N ILE A 86 -27.11 -46.42 8.49
CA ILE A 86 -25.87 -45.64 8.39
C ILE A 86 -25.99 -44.37 9.25
N VAL A 87 -27.18 -43.76 9.26
CA VAL A 87 -27.53 -42.67 10.18
C VAL A 87 -28.36 -43.24 11.31
N LYS A 88 -27.80 -43.24 12.54
CA LYS A 88 -28.50 -43.71 13.74
C LYS A 88 -29.28 -42.61 14.45
N GLN A 89 -28.75 -41.39 14.43
CA GLN A 89 -29.37 -40.20 15.02
C GLN A 89 -29.12 -39.00 14.11
N ASP A 90 -30.13 -38.14 13.98
CA ASP A 90 -30.02 -36.92 13.19
C ASP A 90 -29.02 -35.97 13.88
N PRO A 91 -28.06 -35.36 13.15
CA PRO A 91 -27.07 -34.47 13.74
C PRO A 91 -27.69 -33.21 14.35
N VAL A 92 -27.18 -32.77 15.50
CA VAL A 92 -27.54 -31.47 16.08
C VAL A 92 -26.88 -30.38 15.23
N LEU A 93 -27.69 -29.57 14.56
CA LEU A 93 -27.20 -28.43 13.78
C LEU A 93 -26.72 -27.33 14.74
N PRO A 94 -25.51 -26.76 14.56
CA PRO A 94 -25.04 -25.65 15.38
C PRO A 94 -25.93 -24.42 15.19
N ASP A 95 -26.20 -23.70 16.28
CA ASP A 95 -26.90 -22.42 16.28
C ASP A 95 -26.19 -21.41 15.37
N ASP A 96 -27.00 -20.61 14.67
CA ASP A 96 -26.65 -19.73 13.57
C ASP A 96 -25.68 -18.62 14.02
N LYS A 97 -24.39 -18.93 14.14
CA LYS A 97 -23.33 -17.92 14.08
C LYS A 97 -23.05 -17.67 12.60
N PRO A 98 -23.35 -16.47 12.08
CA PRO A 98 -22.88 -16.07 10.76
C PRO A 98 -21.39 -16.36 10.69
N LEU A 99 -20.98 -17.16 9.72
CA LEU A 99 -19.56 -17.31 9.41
C LEU A 99 -19.01 -15.89 9.21
N PRO A 100 -17.87 -15.53 9.80
CA PRO A 100 -17.24 -14.25 9.49
C PRO A 100 -17.14 -14.15 7.97
N PRO A 101 -17.49 -12.99 7.37
CA PRO A 101 -17.41 -12.83 5.93
C PRO A 101 -16.02 -13.28 5.49
N PRO A 102 -15.90 -14.07 4.40
CA PRO A 102 -14.58 -14.45 3.90
C PRO A 102 -13.77 -13.15 3.76
N PRO A 103 -12.48 -13.15 4.14
CA PRO A 103 -11.62 -12.00 3.91
C PRO A 103 -11.87 -11.56 2.47
N PRO A 104 -12.14 -10.26 2.22
CA PRO A 104 -12.42 -9.78 0.88
C PRO A 104 -11.33 -10.36 0.01
N ARG A 105 -11.71 -11.15 -1.01
CA ARG A 105 -10.72 -11.65 -1.97
C ARG A 105 -9.93 -10.42 -2.37
N PRO A 106 -8.58 -10.46 -2.37
CA PRO A 106 -7.82 -9.39 -2.98
C PRO A 106 -8.50 -9.16 -4.33
N LYS A 107 -8.99 -7.93 -4.54
CA LYS A 107 -9.69 -7.57 -5.76
C LYS A 107 -8.68 -7.84 -6.87
N ASN A 108 -8.69 -9.05 -7.43
CA ASN A 108 -7.97 -9.33 -8.64
C ASN A 108 -8.60 -8.35 -9.62
N ALA A 109 -7.78 -7.42 -10.09
CA ALA A 109 -8.12 -6.30 -10.96
C ALA A 109 -8.56 -6.76 -12.36
N ILE A 110 -9.33 -7.84 -12.44
CA ILE A 110 -9.90 -8.41 -13.66
C ILE A 110 -11.00 -7.48 -14.21
N PHE A 111 -11.57 -6.63 -13.34
CA PHE A 111 -12.63 -5.69 -13.70
C PHE A 111 -12.31 -4.29 -13.18
N GLU A 112 -11.35 -3.61 -13.79
CA GLU A 112 -11.24 -2.16 -13.64
C GLU A 112 -12.39 -1.44 -14.36
N ASP A 113 -12.94 -2.06 -15.39
CA ASP A 113 -14.10 -1.57 -16.14
C ASP A 113 -15.41 -2.16 -15.57
N GLU A 114 -16.01 -1.41 -14.65
CA GLU A 114 -17.28 -1.76 -13.99
C GLU A 114 -18.43 -1.91 -15.00
N GLU A 115 -18.34 -1.25 -16.16
CA GLU A 115 -19.34 -1.34 -17.24
C GLU A 115 -19.22 -2.66 -18.00
N LYS A 116 -18.01 -3.07 -18.40
CA LYS A 116 -17.75 -4.39 -19.00
C LYS A 116 -18.17 -5.53 -18.07
N SER A 117 -17.92 -5.40 -16.76
CA SER A 117 -18.35 -6.38 -15.75
C SER A 117 -19.89 -6.53 -15.69
N LYS A 118 -20.61 -5.40 -15.66
CA LYS A 118 -22.07 -5.37 -15.65
C LYS A 118 -22.65 -5.92 -16.95
N MET A 119 -22.07 -5.56 -18.10
CA MET A 119 -22.47 -6.07 -19.41
C MET A 119 -22.28 -7.58 -19.50
N LEU A 120 -21.12 -8.11 -19.11
CA LEU A 120 -20.86 -9.54 -19.09
C LEU A 120 -21.87 -10.28 -18.21
N SER A 121 -22.18 -9.74 -17.04
CA SER A 121 -23.17 -10.30 -16.11
C SER A 121 -24.58 -10.36 -16.73
N ARG A 122 -24.98 -9.34 -17.49
CA ARG A 122 -26.26 -9.34 -18.22
C ARG A 122 -26.28 -10.40 -19.31
N LEU A 123 -25.21 -10.49 -20.11
CA LEU A 123 -25.12 -11.45 -21.22
C LEU A 123 -25.13 -12.90 -20.73
N LEU A 124 -24.44 -13.21 -19.63
CA LEU A 124 -24.41 -14.55 -19.02
C LEU A 124 -25.74 -14.97 -18.38
N ASN A 125 -26.56 -14.00 -17.96
CA ASN A 125 -27.88 -14.25 -17.39
C ASN A 125 -28.98 -14.38 -18.46
N SER A 126 -28.69 -14.03 -19.72
CA SER A 126 -29.63 -14.18 -20.82
C SER A 126 -29.83 -15.65 -21.21
N THR A 127 -31.03 -15.96 -21.68
CA THR A 127 -31.38 -17.28 -22.24
C THR A 127 -31.20 -17.33 -23.76
N HIS A 128 -30.86 -16.21 -24.40
CA HIS A 128 -30.70 -16.15 -25.86
C HIS A 128 -29.31 -16.65 -26.30
N PRO A 129 -29.24 -17.48 -27.36
CA PRO A 129 -27.98 -18.04 -27.82
C PRO A 129 -27.00 -16.98 -28.34
N GLU A 130 -27.48 -15.88 -28.89
CA GLU A 130 -26.64 -14.78 -29.40
C GLU A 130 -25.96 -14.00 -28.25
N ASP A 131 -26.67 -13.80 -27.14
CA ASP A 131 -26.10 -13.12 -25.95
C ASP A 131 -25.01 -13.97 -25.29
N LEU A 132 -25.20 -15.29 -25.26
CA LEU A 132 -24.18 -16.22 -24.78
C LEU A 132 -22.94 -16.25 -25.70
N LYS A 133 -23.12 -16.13 -27.02
CA LYS A 133 -21.99 -15.97 -27.97
C LYS A 133 -21.26 -14.65 -27.72
N ALA A 134 -21.99 -13.56 -27.50
CA ALA A 134 -21.41 -12.26 -27.18
C ALA A 134 -20.65 -12.29 -25.84
N ALA A 135 -21.19 -12.96 -24.81
CA ALA A 135 -20.52 -13.17 -23.52
C ALA A 135 -19.18 -13.90 -23.70
N ASN A 136 -19.18 -15.00 -24.47
CA ASN A 136 -17.95 -15.79 -24.72
C ASN A 136 -16.89 -14.98 -25.48
N LYS A 137 -17.31 -14.13 -26.42
CA LYS A 137 -16.40 -13.21 -27.12
C LYS A 137 -15.81 -12.18 -26.16
N LEU A 138 -16.65 -11.57 -25.32
CA LEU A 138 -16.22 -10.58 -24.32
C LEU A 138 -15.25 -11.21 -23.31
N ILE A 139 -15.53 -12.42 -22.80
CA ILE A 139 -14.62 -13.16 -21.92
C ILE A 139 -13.25 -13.35 -22.60
N LYS A 140 -13.23 -13.75 -23.87
CA LYS A 140 -11.98 -13.95 -24.61
C LYS A 140 -11.15 -12.67 -24.72
N GLU A 141 -11.80 -11.54 -25.02
CA GLU A 141 -11.14 -10.24 -25.11
C GLU A 141 -10.59 -9.79 -23.74
N MET A 142 -11.40 -9.92 -22.69
CA MET A 142 -11.00 -9.57 -21.32
C MET A 142 -9.82 -10.41 -20.82
N VAL A 143 -9.82 -11.72 -21.09
CA VAL A 143 -8.70 -12.59 -20.72
C VAL A 143 -7.41 -12.19 -21.46
N GLN A 144 -7.50 -11.80 -22.72
CA GLN A 144 -6.33 -11.34 -23.48
C GLN A 144 -5.81 -9.98 -23.01
N GLU A 145 -6.70 -9.06 -22.66
CA GLU A 145 -6.37 -7.75 -22.08
C GLU A 145 -5.69 -7.92 -20.72
N ASP A 146 -6.25 -8.77 -19.85
CA ASP A 146 -5.71 -9.06 -18.52
C ASP A 146 -4.35 -9.76 -18.59
N GLN A 147 -4.17 -10.71 -19.52
CA GLN A 147 -2.88 -11.35 -19.75
C GLN A 147 -1.80 -10.32 -20.13
N LYS A 148 -2.11 -9.39 -21.04
CA LYS A 148 -1.19 -8.31 -21.42
C LYS A 148 -0.90 -7.37 -20.25
N ARG A 149 -1.91 -7.01 -19.47
CA ARG A 149 -1.77 -6.17 -18.29
C ARG A 149 -0.88 -6.85 -17.24
N MET A 150 -1.11 -8.12 -16.96
CA MET A 150 -0.31 -8.92 -16.03
C MET A 150 1.14 -9.05 -16.49
N GLU A 151 1.38 -9.22 -17.79
CA GLU A 151 2.74 -9.19 -18.36
C GLU A 151 3.42 -7.83 -18.20
N LYS A 152 2.71 -6.71 -18.44
CA LYS A 152 3.23 -5.36 -18.19
C LYS A 152 3.60 -5.17 -16.71
N VAL A 153 2.69 -5.51 -15.80
CA VAL A 153 2.90 -5.40 -14.35
C VAL A 153 4.07 -6.29 -13.90
N SER A 154 4.12 -7.54 -14.35
CA SER A 154 5.22 -8.46 -14.03
C SER A 154 6.57 -7.92 -14.50
N LYS A 155 6.68 -7.43 -15.74
CA LYS A 155 7.90 -6.80 -16.27
C LYS A 155 8.32 -5.60 -15.43
N ARG A 156 7.37 -4.72 -15.07
CA ARG A 156 7.63 -3.54 -14.24
C ARG A 156 8.15 -3.93 -12.86
N VAL A 157 7.41 -4.79 -12.16
CA VAL A 157 7.75 -5.22 -10.78
C VAL A 157 9.11 -5.90 -10.74
N ASN A 158 9.41 -6.81 -11.68
CA ASN A 158 10.70 -7.49 -11.74
C ASN A 158 11.85 -6.51 -11.99
N ALA A 159 11.69 -5.57 -12.92
CA ALA A 159 12.73 -4.56 -13.21
C ALA A 159 12.98 -3.65 -12.00
N ILE A 160 11.92 -3.16 -11.35
CA ILE A 160 12.04 -2.32 -10.14
C ILE A 160 12.70 -3.11 -9.01
N GLN A 161 12.33 -4.38 -8.83
CA GLN A 161 12.91 -5.22 -7.79
C GLN A 161 14.40 -5.44 -8.01
N GLU A 162 14.82 -5.74 -9.24
CA GLU A 162 16.23 -5.90 -9.60
C GLU A 162 17.03 -4.61 -9.34
N VAL A 163 16.43 -3.44 -9.60
CA VAL A 163 17.04 -2.13 -9.30
C VAL A 163 17.20 -1.95 -7.81
N LYS A 164 16.14 -2.20 -7.02
CA LYS A 164 16.17 -2.07 -5.56
C LYS A 164 17.24 -2.96 -4.93
N GLU A 165 17.37 -4.20 -5.39
CA GLU A 165 18.38 -5.14 -4.92
C GLU A 165 19.79 -4.69 -5.28
N SER A 166 20.01 -4.29 -6.54
CA SER A 166 21.32 -3.83 -7.02
C SER A 166 21.77 -2.54 -6.32
N VAL A 167 20.85 -1.59 -6.14
CA VAL A 167 21.07 -0.34 -5.38
C VAL A 167 21.44 -0.65 -3.95
N LYS A 168 20.65 -1.47 -3.24
CA LYS A 168 20.88 -1.81 -1.84
C LYS A 168 22.26 -2.45 -1.65
N LEU A 169 22.61 -3.43 -2.48
CA LEU A 169 23.89 -4.13 -2.38
C LEU A 169 25.07 -3.20 -2.68
N LEU A 170 24.98 -2.38 -3.72
CA LEU A 170 26.04 -1.44 -4.07
C LEU A 170 26.21 -0.36 -2.99
N THR A 171 25.11 0.17 -2.43
CA THR A 171 25.17 1.12 -1.30
C THR A 171 25.84 0.49 -0.08
N GLN A 172 25.54 -0.77 0.25
CA GLN A 172 26.16 -1.46 1.38
C GLN A 172 27.67 -1.63 1.16
N LEU A 173 28.09 -2.11 -0.01
CA LEU A 173 29.51 -2.29 -0.31
C LEU A 173 30.28 -0.96 -0.37
N LEU A 174 29.63 0.12 -0.81
CA LEU A 174 30.21 1.47 -0.81
C LEU A 174 30.28 2.10 0.59
N GLY A 175 29.38 1.71 1.51
CA GLY A 175 29.39 2.20 2.89
C GLY A 175 30.63 1.77 3.68
N ASP A 176 31.12 0.56 3.41
CA ASP A 176 32.33 0.00 4.03
C ASP A 176 33.59 0.23 3.18
N TYR A 177 33.47 0.96 2.06
CA TYR A 177 34.57 1.13 1.11
C TYR A 177 35.61 2.13 1.62
N CYS A 178 36.85 1.66 1.72
CA CYS A 178 38.02 2.49 1.98
C CYS A 178 39.10 2.20 0.94
N LYS A 179 39.60 3.26 0.28
CA LYS A 179 40.55 3.18 -0.83
C LYS A 179 41.88 2.51 -0.47
N GLU A 180 42.25 2.52 0.81
CA GLU A 180 43.53 2.00 1.31
C GLU A 180 43.42 0.58 1.91
N THR A 181 42.21 0.11 2.24
CA THR A 181 42.00 -1.16 2.98
C THR A 181 41.03 -2.14 2.30
N SER A 182 40.42 -1.75 1.18
CA SER A 182 39.51 -2.62 0.43
C SER A 182 40.25 -3.76 -0.26
N SER A 183 39.70 -4.98 -0.20
CA SER A 183 40.24 -6.14 -0.88
C SER A 183 39.99 -6.06 -2.39
N GLN A 184 40.92 -6.57 -3.20
CA GLN A 184 40.79 -6.60 -4.67
C GLN A 184 39.48 -7.28 -5.14
N SER A 185 39.06 -8.35 -4.45
CA SER A 185 37.80 -9.04 -4.73
C SER A 185 36.57 -8.16 -4.49
N ASN A 186 36.60 -7.28 -3.48
CA ASN A 186 35.51 -6.34 -3.22
C ASN A 186 35.49 -5.24 -4.28
N GLU A 187 36.65 -4.76 -4.73
CA GLU A 187 36.73 -3.74 -5.79
C GLU A 187 36.16 -4.24 -7.13
N GLU A 188 36.48 -5.47 -7.52
CA GLU A 188 35.92 -6.11 -8.72
C GLU A 188 34.40 -6.26 -8.61
N LEU A 189 33.90 -6.73 -7.46
CA LEU A 189 32.47 -6.88 -7.21
C LEU A 189 31.71 -5.53 -7.27
N ILE A 190 32.24 -4.48 -6.64
CA ILE A 190 31.65 -3.14 -6.65
C ILE A 190 31.62 -2.61 -8.09
N LYS A 191 32.70 -2.80 -8.86
CA LYS A 191 32.79 -2.38 -10.26
C LYS A 191 31.77 -3.11 -11.14
N ASP A 192 31.59 -4.41 -10.96
CA ASP A 192 30.60 -5.21 -11.71
C ASP A 192 29.17 -4.79 -11.38
N LEU A 193 28.87 -4.55 -10.11
CA LEU A 193 27.57 -4.05 -9.67
C LEU A 193 27.29 -2.65 -10.22
N TYR A 194 28.27 -1.75 -10.21
CA TYR A 194 28.16 -0.44 -10.85
C TYR A 194 27.82 -0.57 -12.34
N GLN A 195 28.52 -1.43 -13.08
CA GLN A 195 28.25 -1.66 -14.50
C GLN A 195 26.86 -2.23 -14.74
N ARG A 196 26.39 -3.12 -13.86
CA ARG A 196 25.01 -3.63 -13.90
C ARG A 196 24.02 -2.49 -13.71
N CYS A 197 24.20 -1.65 -12.69
CA CYS A 197 23.35 -0.49 -12.43
C CYS A 197 23.27 0.46 -13.64
N GLU A 198 24.40 0.78 -14.29
CA GLU A 198 24.44 1.60 -15.51
C GLU A 198 23.59 0.99 -16.64
N LYS A 199 23.67 -0.34 -16.85
CA LYS A 199 22.90 -1.06 -17.88
C LYS A 199 21.39 -1.09 -17.62
N MET A 200 20.94 -0.82 -16.40
CA MET A 200 19.52 -0.82 -16.06
C MET A 200 18.81 0.51 -16.38
N ARG A 201 19.56 1.62 -16.53
CA ARG A 201 18.95 2.93 -16.84
C ARG A 201 18.14 2.93 -18.15
N PRO A 202 18.64 2.40 -19.28
CA PRO A 202 17.85 2.35 -20.51
C PRO A 202 16.57 1.51 -20.36
N THR A 203 16.63 0.45 -19.55
CA THR A 203 15.48 -0.41 -19.27
C THR A 203 14.40 0.35 -18.50
N LEU A 204 14.77 1.09 -17.45
CA LEU A 204 13.82 1.93 -16.70
C LEU A 204 13.25 3.07 -17.55
N PHE A 205 14.08 3.72 -18.37
CA PHE A 205 13.62 4.78 -19.26
C PHE A 205 12.58 4.28 -20.27
N ARG A 206 12.85 3.13 -20.90
CA ARG A 206 11.89 2.49 -21.80
C ARG A 206 10.61 2.06 -21.06
N LEU A 207 10.74 1.49 -19.86
CA LEU A 207 9.57 1.12 -19.05
C LEU A 207 8.72 2.33 -18.69
N ALA A 208 9.33 3.47 -18.34
CA ALA A 208 8.59 4.71 -18.08
C ALA A 208 7.87 5.20 -19.34
N SER A 209 8.56 5.19 -20.49
CA SER A 209 7.97 5.58 -21.78
C SER A 209 6.82 4.67 -22.21
N ASP A 210 6.87 3.38 -21.90
CA ASP A 210 5.83 2.41 -22.24
C ASP A 210 4.64 2.44 -21.24
N THR A 211 4.74 3.22 -20.15
CA THR A 211 3.76 3.32 -19.06
C THR A 211 3.05 4.68 -19.11
N GLU A 212 2.18 4.84 -20.10
CA GLU A 212 1.35 6.05 -20.27
C GLU A 212 -0.05 5.90 -19.66
N ASP A 213 -0.47 4.66 -19.40
CA ASP A 213 -1.82 4.30 -18.96
C ASP A 213 -1.99 4.24 -17.43
N ASN A 214 -0.95 4.52 -16.65
CA ASN A 214 -0.98 4.38 -15.18
C ASN A 214 0.07 5.28 -14.48
N ASP A 215 -0.38 6.40 -13.91
CA ASP A 215 0.49 7.39 -13.24
C ASP A 215 1.19 6.85 -11.98
N GLU A 216 0.52 5.97 -11.22
CA GLU A 216 1.09 5.37 -10.01
C GLU A 216 2.26 4.44 -10.37
N ALA A 217 2.06 3.62 -11.41
CA ALA A 217 3.11 2.77 -11.98
C ALA A 217 4.30 3.57 -12.50
N LEU A 218 4.02 4.69 -13.17
CA LEU A 218 5.05 5.59 -13.68
C LEU A 218 5.88 6.18 -12.54
N ALA A 219 5.23 6.64 -11.45
CA ALA A 219 5.90 7.16 -10.27
C ALA A 219 6.84 6.12 -9.63
N GLU A 220 6.43 4.86 -9.53
CA GLU A 220 7.29 3.76 -9.02
C GLU A 220 8.56 3.58 -9.87
N ILE A 221 8.44 3.64 -11.20
CA ILE A 221 9.56 3.50 -12.14
C ILE A 221 10.53 4.66 -11.99
N LEU A 222 10.01 5.90 -11.91
CA LEU A 222 10.83 7.10 -11.73
C LEU A 222 11.57 7.08 -10.39
N GLN A 223 10.91 6.70 -9.29
CA GLN A 223 11.56 6.56 -7.99
C GLN A 223 12.69 5.51 -8.00
N ALA A 224 12.50 4.40 -8.70
CA ALA A 224 13.54 3.40 -8.88
C ALA A 224 14.73 3.96 -9.69
N ASN A 225 14.45 4.78 -10.71
CA ASN A 225 15.47 5.44 -11.53
C ASN A 225 16.29 6.47 -10.72
N ASP A 226 15.63 7.26 -9.88
CA ASP A 226 16.31 8.24 -9.01
C ASP A 226 17.26 7.54 -8.03
N SER A 227 16.80 6.43 -7.43
CA SER A 227 17.61 5.61 -6.51
C SER A 227 18.82 4.99 -7.22
N LEU A 228 18.61 4.49 -8.44
CA LEU A 228 19.67 3.96 -9.29
C LEU A 228 20.70 5.04 -9.65
N THR A 229 20.24 6.23 -9.99
CA THR A 229 21.11 7.35 -10.35
C THR A 229 21.92 7.83 -9.16
N GLN A 230 21.32 7.87 -7.97
CA GLN A 230 22.02 8.24 -6.74
C GLN A 230 23.18 7.28 -6.43
N VAL A 231 22.95 5.97 -6.42
CA VAL A 231 24.01 5.02 -6.06
C VAL A 231 25.16 5.00 -7.08
N ILE A 232 24.84 5.23 -8.35
CA ILE A 232 25.84 5.35 -9.41
C ILE A 232 26.71 6.59 -9.18
N ASN A 233 26.13 7.71 -8.76
CA ASN A 233 26.87 8.93 -8.43
C ASN A 233 27.73 8.74 -7.16
N LEU A 234 27.23 8.03 -6.15
CA LEU A 234 28.03 7.66 -4.97
C LEU A 234 29.27 6.84 -5.35
N TYR A 235 29.14 5.85 -6.24
CA TYR A 235 30.30 5.11 -6.75
C TYR A 235 31.30 6.02 -7.48
N ARG A 236 30.83 6.91 -8.37
CA ARG A 236 31.70 7.84 -9.11
C ARG A 236 32.51 8.73 -8.17
N HIS A 237 31.86 9.24 -7.12
CA HIS A 237 32.51 10.08 -6.14
C HIS A 237 33.55 9.31 -5.30
N LEU A 238 33.16 8.18 -4.69
CA LEU A 238 34.00 7.44 -3.74
C LEU A 238 35.13 6.65 -4.41
N VAL A 239 34.87 6.01 -5.54
CA VAL A 239 35.81 5.07 -6.18
C VAL A 239 36.61 5.73 -7.29
N LYS A 240 35.94 6.47 -8.20
CA LYS A 240 36.64 7.11 -9.32
C LYS A 240 37.27 8.45 -8.96
N GLY A 241 36.86 9.08 -7.86
CA GLY A 241 37.34 10.41 -7.48
C GLY A 241 36.96 11.50 -8.49
N GLU A 242 35.90 11.26 -9.28
CA GLU A 242 35.34 12.28 -10.17
C GLU A 242 34.58 13.29 -9.29
N GLU A 243 34.93 14.58 -9.38
CA GLU A 243 34.04 15.65 -8.93
C GLU A 243 32.84 15.67 -9.88
N VAL A 244 31.84 14.85 -9.56
CA VAL A 244 30.51 15.02 -10.11
C VAL A 244 30.07 16.39 -9.62
N ASN A 245 29.92 17.35 -10.54
CA ASN A 245 29.48 18.70 -10.22
C ASN A 245 28.16 18.61 -9.42
N GLY A 246 28.25 18.75 -8.10
CA GLY A 246 27.20 18.45 -7.12
C GLY A 246 27.66 17.55 -5.95
N ASP A 247 28.21 18.19 -4.91
CA ASP A 247 28.49 17.73 -3.52
C ASP A 247 29.70 16.79 -3.24
N SER A 248 30.74 17.40 -2.67
CA SER A 248 31.77 16.84 -1.77
C SER A 248 31.76 17.74 -0.51
N SER A 249 31.75 17.35 0.76
CA SER A 249 31.88 16.06 1.45
C SER A 249 31.75 16.33 2.98
N THR A 250 30.83 15.64 3.66
CA THR A 250 30.99 15.06 5.01
C THR A 250 29.85 14.06 5.25
N MET A 251 30.18 12.95 5.90
CA MET A 251 29.46 11.67 5.91
C MET A 251 27.91 11.75 5.98
N PRO A 252 27.19 10.99 5.12
CA PRO A 252 25.74 10.91 5.16
C PRO A 252 25.27 9.91 6.22
N GLN A 253 24.56 10.41 7.23
CA GLN A 253 23.42 9.68 7.77
C GLN A 253 22.36 9.64 6.65
N MET A 254 21.97 8.42 6.27
CA MET A 254 20.99 8.07 5.22
C MET A 254 20.06 9.20 4.75
N LYS A 255 20.19 9.64 3.48
CA LYS A 255 19.07 9.97 2.57
C LYS A 255 19.52 10.37 1.17
N GLY A 256 18.59 10.20 0.23
CA GLY A 256 18.57 10.57 -1.20
C GLY A 256 19.29 11.88 -1.55
N GLN A 257 19.84 12.11 -2.75
CA GLN A 257 19.22 11.91 -4.06
C GLN A 257 20.27 12.16 -5.17
N SER A 258 19.94 11.83 -6.43
CA SER A 258 20.41 12.66 -7.54
C SER A 258 19.48 12.63 -8.75
N ALA A 259 18.96 13.79 -9.15
CA ALA A 259 18.87 14.30 -10.53
C ALA A 259 18.34 15.75 -10.49
N PRO A 260 18.58 16.59 -11.52
CA PRO A 260 18.64 18.03 -11.36
C PRO A 260 17.27 18.66 -11.50
N HIS A 261 16.48 18.74 -10.43
CA HIS A 261 15.34 19.66 -10.33
C HIS A 261 15.47 20.42 -9.01
N GLN A 262 15.27 21.74 -9.08
CA GLN A 262 15.26 22.73 -8.00
C GLN A 262 15.43 22.12 -6.58
N ARG A 263 16.63 22.24 -6.00
CA ARG A 263 16.83 22.04 -4.56
C ARG A 263 15.77 22.89 -3.86
N SER A 264 14.89 22.23 -3.09
CA SER A 264 13.96 22.85 -2.14
C SER A 264 14.31 22.19 -0.82
N LEU A 265 14.76 23.01 0.13
CA LEU A 265 15.15 22.53 1.46
C LEU A 265 14.04 21.66 2.09
N LEU A 266 14.45 20.55 2.70
CA LEU A 266 13.52 19.70 3.46
C LEU A 266 12.93 20.52 4.63
N PRO A 267 11.64 20.36 4.92
CA PRO A 267 11.03 21.07 6.05
C PRO A 267 11.64 20.62 7.38
N VAL A 268 11.94 21.58 8.25
CA VAL A 268 12.50 21.32 9.60
C VAL A 268 11.36 21.19 10.59
N THR A 269 11.36 20.12 11.40
CA THR A 269 10.35 19.94 12.45
C THR A 269 10.79 20.72 13.69
N ILE A 270 9.99 21.70 14.09
CA ILE A 270 10.32 22.58 15.23
C ILE A 270 9.56 22.20 16.50
N PHE A 271 8.47 21.44 16.37
CA PHE A 271 7.67 20.95 17.48
C PHE A 271 6.95 19.66 17.06
N ASP A 272 6.98 18.63 17.89
CA ASP A 272 6.21 17.38 17.71
C ASP A 272 5.88 16.78 19.10
N LYS A 273 4.79 17.27 19.69
CA LYS A 273 4.24 16.75 20.95
C LYS A 273 2.71 16.90 20.94
N HIS A 274 2.03 16.17 21.83
CA HIS A 274 0.56 16.24 21.98
C HIS A 274 -0.20 16.02 20.66
N SER A 275 0.37 15.18 19.77
CA SER A 275 -0.14 14.90 18.42
C SER A 275 -0.23 16.12 17.48
N LEU A 276 0.34 17.27 17.88
CA LEU A 276 0.48 18.47 17.06
C LEU A 276 1.93 18.57 16.57
N ARG A 277 2.11 18.64 15.25
CA ARG A 277 3.42 18.82 14.62
C ARG A 277 3.49 20.17 13.93
N VAL A 278 4.58 20.90 14.16
CA VAL A 278 4.87 22.18 13.50
C VAL A 278 6.15 22.05 12.68
N LEU A 279 6.08 22.39 11.40
CA LEU A 279 7.19 22.33 10.46
C LEU A 279 7.48 23.69 9.84
N PHE A 280 8.75 23.99 9.62
CA PHE A 280 9.24 25.15 8.90
C PHE A 280 9.68 24.75 7.49
N HIS A 281 9.06 25.35 6.48
CA HIS A 281 9.49 25.22 5.09
C HIS A 281 10.21 26.51 4.71
N PHE A 282 11.45 26.41 4.24
CA PHE A 282 12.21 27.58 3.81
C PHE A 282 11.91 27.85 2.34
N ALA A 283 11.43 29.06 2.02
CA ALA A 283 11.16 29.42 0.64
C ALA A 283 12.46 29.69 -0.11
N LYS A 284 12.49 29.26 -1.38
CA LYS A 284 13.58 29.52 -2.33
C LYS A 284 13.80 31.02 -2.56
N ASP A 285 12.68 31.73 -2.77
CA ASP A 285 12.69 33.11 -3.23
C ASP A 285 12.64 34.09 -2.06
N CYS A 286 13.59 35.02 -2.02
CA CYS A 286 13.52 36.19 -1.15
C CYS A 286 12.60 37.25 -1.79
N PRO A 287 11.93 38.12 -1.00
CA PRO A 287 11.16 39.23 -1.56
C PRO A 287 12.07 40.10 -2.46
N PRO A 288 11.65 40.45 -3.70
CA PRO A 288 12.51 41.12 -4.69
C PRO A 288 13.14 42.44 -4.22
N ALA A 289 12.47 43.13 -3.29
CA ALA A 289 12.94 44.39 -2.72
C ALA A 289 13.85 44.24 -1.49
N ARG A 290 13.96 43.02 -0.92
CA ARG A 290 14.61 42.73 0.35
C ARG A 290 15.27 41.33 0.33
N PRO A 291 16.44 41.20 -0.32
CA PRO A 291 17.17 39.92 -0.38
C PRO A 291 17.72 39.48 0.98
N ASP A 292 17.75 40.38 1.96
CA ASP A 292 18.15 40.14 3.35
C ASP A 292 17.05 39.49 4.23
N VAL A 293 15.90 39.16 3.62
CA VAL A 293 14.75 38.57 4.30
C VAL A 293 14.55 37.11 3.90
N LEU A 294 14.71 36.21 4.87
CA LEU A 294 14.34 34.81 4.76
C LEU A 294 12.83 34.65 4.94
N VAL A 295 12.19 33.91 4.03
CA VAL A 295 10.77 33.57 4.09
C VAL A 295 10.61 32.12 4.56
N VAL A 296 9.84 31.93 5.62
CA VAL A 296 9.55 30.63 6.22
C VAL A 296 8.05 30.40 6.21
N ILE A 297 7.61 29.25 5.72
CA ILE A 297 6.22 28.81 5.77
C ILE A 297 6.09 27.81 6.92
N ILE A 298 5.40 28.23 7.97
CA ILE A 298 5.04 27.41 9.11
C ILE A 298 3.83 26.57 8.72
N SER A 299 3.92 25.26 8.87
CA SER A 299 2.79 24.34 8.67
C SER A 299 2.53 23.57 9.96
N MET A 300 1.29 23.60 10.42
CA MET A 300 0.84 22.94 11.65
C MET A 300 -0.17 21.86 11.28
N LEU A 301 0.09 20.63 11.72
CA LEU A 301 -0.68 19.43 11.41
C LEU A 301 -1.05 18.72 12.70
N SER A 302 -2.30 18.28 12.81
CA SER A 302 -2.77 17.49 13.96
C SER A 302 -3.05 16.04 13.55
N SER A 303 -2.56 15.12 14.36
CA SER A 303 -2.91 13.70 14.32
C SER A 303 -3.82 13.28 15.49
N ALA A 304 -4.30 14.26 16.27
CA ALA A 304 -5.13 14.00 17.44
C ALA A 304 -6.53 13.51 17.06
N PRO A 305 -7.14 12.61 17.85
CA PRO A 305 -8.51 12.13 17.60
C PRO A 305 -9.59 13.16 17.99
N ILE A 306 -9.21 14.31 18.54
CA ILE A 306 -10.07 15.43 18.90
C ILE A 306 -9.56 16.73 18.26
N PRO A 307 -10.42 17.75 18.06
CA PRO A 307 -9.99 19.02 17.49
C PRO A 307 -8.96 19.75 18.35
N VAL A 308 -8.05 20.46 17.69
CA VAL A 308 -7.09 21.38 18.32
C VAL A 308 -7.54 22.79 18.01
N THR A 309 -7.75 23.63 19.01
CA THR A 309 -8.32 24.98 18.84
C THR A 309 -7.44 26.06 19.43
N ASN A 310 -7.74 27.32 19.12
CA ASN A 310 -7.03 28.48 19.66
C ASN A 310 -5.51 28.46 19.43
N ILE A 311 -5.07 27.83 18.34
CA ILE A 311 -3.66 27.70 17.99
C ILE A 311 -3.09 29.09 17.70
N ARG A 312 -2.07 29.50 18.46
CA ARG A 312 -1.31 30.73 18.23
C ARG A 312 0.18 30.44 18.29
N PHE A 313 0.88 30.80 17.23
CA PHE A 313 2.33 30.76 17.16
C PHE A 313 2.90 32.18 17.25
N GLN A 314 3.90 32.35 18.09
CA GLN A 314 4.66 33.58 18.27
C GLN A 314 6.15 33.29 18.12
N ALA A 315 6.90 34.26 17.62
CA ALA A 315 8.33 34.18 17.45
C ALA A 315 9.00 35.45 17.95
N ALA A 316 10.12 35.30 18.65
CA ALA A 316 10.98 36.36 19.12
C ALA A 316 12.41 36.11 18.63
N VAL A 317 13.11 37.20 18.32
CA VAL A 317 14.47 37.17 17.77
C VAL A 317 15.35 38.21 18.47
N PRO A 318 16.68 38.06 18.46
CA PRO A 318 17.59 39.06 19.00
C PRO A 318 17.38 40.44 18.35
N LYS A 319 17.75 41.52 19.06
CA LYS A 319 17.59 42.91 18.59
C LYS A 319 18.30 43.22 17.26
N THR A 320 19.29 42.43 16.90
CA THR A 320 20.03 42.51 15.63
C THR A 320 19.23 41.99 14.43
N MET A 321 18.11 41.30 14.69
CA MET A 321 17.22 40.69 13.73
C MET A 321 15.82 41.31 13.82
N LYS A 322 15.02 41.13 12.77
CA LYS A 322 13.59 41.46 12.80
C LYS A 322 12.78 40.27 12.35
N VAL A 323 11.70 39.98 13.07
CA VAL A 323 10.75 38.93 12.72
C VAL A 323 9.38 39.54 12.48
N LYS A 324 8.67 39.04 11.46
CA LYS A 324 7.29 39.41 11.18
C LYS A 324 6.49 38.17 10.82
N LEU A 325 5.46 37.88 11.61
CA LEU A 325 4.45 36.87 11.31
C LEU A 325 3.30 37.51 10.53
N GLN A 326 2.91 36.88 9.43
CA GLN A 326 1.65 37.19 8.72
C GLN A 326 0.47 36.50 9.42
N PRO A 327 -0.77 36.91 9.16
CA PRO A 327 -1.95 36.18 9.65
C PRO A 327 -1.90 34.70 9.24
N SER A 328 -2.30 33.79 10.15
CA SER A 328 -2.42 32.37 9.86
C SER A 328 -3.65 32.07 8.99
N SER A 329 -3.64 30.94 8.28
CA SER A 329 -4.79 30.48 7.50
C SER A 329 -5.99 30.06 8.36
N GLY A 330 -5.76 29.81 9.65
CA GLY A 330 -6.77 29.46 10.64
C GLY A 330 -6.17 29.37 12.03
N THR A 331 -7.02 29.09 13.02
CA THR A 331 -6.62 28.88 14.43
C THR A 331 -7.03 27.51 14.95
N ASP A 332 -7.77 26.73 14.17
CA ASP A 332 -8.34 25.45 14.59
C ASP A 332 -8.05 24.36 13.56
N LEU A 333 -7.72 23.17 14.06
CA LEU A 333 -7.53 21.95 13.28
C LEU A 333 -8.59 20.92 13.70
N PRO A 334 -9.31 20.30 12.74
CA PRO A 334 -10.29 19.26 13.05
C PRO A 334 -9.61 18.00 13.60
N ALA A 335 -10.42 17.13 14.21
CA ALA A 335 -9.99 15.79 14.60
C ALA A 335 -9.46 15.00 13.38
N CYS A 336 -8.40 14.22 13.60
CA CYS A 336 -7.77 13.41 12.57
C CYS A 336 -8.77 12.37 12.02
N ASN A 337 -9.02 12.44 10.70
CA ASN A 337 -9.88 11.51 9.99
C ASN A 337 -9.06 10.77 8.92
N PRO A 338 -8.81 9.45 9.07
CA PRO A 338 -8.00 8.66 8.14
C PRO A 338 -8.53 8.61 6.70
N ILE A 339 -9.78 9.02 6.46
CA ILE A 339 -10.45 8.98 5.15
C ILE A 339 -10.28 10.31 4.40
N LEU A 340 -10.05 11.41 5.12
CA LEU A 340 -9.94 12.75 4.54
C LEU A 340 -8.48 13.20 4.48
N PRO A 341 -8.10 14.05 3.50
CA PRO A 341 -6.78 14.68 3.51
C PRO A 341 -6.52 15.44 4.83
N PRO A 342 -5.30 15.36 5.40
CA PRO A 342 -4.97 16.08 6.63
C PRO A 342 -5.17 17.59 6.47
N ALA A 343 -5.94 18.19 7.38
CA ALA A 343 -6.06 19.63 7.47
C ALA A 343 -4.76 20.24 8.02
N ALA A 344 -4.37 21.41 7.51
CA ALA A 344 -3.18 22.12 7.93
C ALA A 344 -3.45 23.60 8.15
N ILE A 345 -2.87 24.18 9.20
CA ILE A 345 -2.76 25.63 9.34
C ILE A 345 -1.41 26.05 8.77
N THR A 346 -1.42 27.05 7.88
CA THR A 346 -0.21 27.64 7.34
C THR A 346 -0.05 29.08 7.80
N GLN A 347 1.17 29.50 8.07
CA GLN A 347 1.49 30.86 8.47
C GLN A 347 2.84 31.27 7.90
N VAL A 348 2.95 32.48 7.34
CA VAL A 348 4.20 32.99 6.78
C VAL A 348 4.96 33.77 7.85
N LEU A 349 6.24 33.42 8.05
CA LEU A 349 7.20 34.10 8.90
C LEU A 349 8.29 34.72 8.03
N LEU A 350 8.55 36.02 8.23
CA LEU A 350 9.59 36.77 7.55
C LEU A 350 10.67 37.11 8.57
N LEU A 351 11.92 36.81 8.22
CA LEU A 351 13.07 36.97 9.10
C LEU A 351 14.16 37.79 8.43
N ALA A 352 14.47 38.97 8.95
CA ALA A 352 15.51 39.85 8.42
C ALA A 352 16.80 39.78 9.24
N ASN A 353 17.94 39.83 8.56
CA ASN A 353 19.30 39.90 9.10
C ASN A 353 19.80 38.73 10.02
N PRO A 354 19.57 37.45 9.67
CA PRO A 354 19.84 36.27 10.48
C PRO A 354 21.32 35.80 10.43
N HIS A 355 22.27 36.57 10.95
CA HIS A 355 23.70 36.18 10.89
C HIS A 355 24.11 35.03 11.85
N LYS A 356 23.30 34.74 12.87
CA LYS A 356 23.40 33.59 13.77
C LYS A 356 22.00 33.33 14.34
N VAL A 357 21.28 32.38 13.77
CA VAL A 357 19.83 32.28 13.98
C VAL A 357 19.53 31.51 15.26
N SER A 358 19.12 32.22 16.30
CA SER A 358 18.40 31.68 17.44
C SER A 358 17.04 32.38 17.46
N ILE A 359 15.98 31.64 17.07
CA ILE A 359 14.60 32.13 17.18
C ILE A 359 13.97 31.45 18.37
N PHE A 360 13.45 32.22 19.31
CA PHE A 360 12.61 31.69 20.37
C PHE A 360 11.16 31.65 19.88
N PHE A 361 10.50 30.50 19.99
CA PHE A 361 9.08 30.37 19.70
C PHE A 361 8.26 30.15 20.96
N CYS A 362 7.00 30.60 20.91
CA CYS A 362 5.95 30.26 21.87
C CYS A 362 4.72 29.79 21.08
N LEU A 363 4.20 28.62 21.43
CA LEU A 363 3.08 27.95 20.80
C LEU A 363 2.03 27.68 21.87
N THR A 364 0.85 28.26 21.69
CA THR A 364 -0.30 28.02 22.57
C THR A 364 -1.43 27.37 21.78
N PHE A 365 -2.10 26.38 22.37
CA PHE A 365 -3.24 25.69 21.77
C PHE A 365 -4.05 24.96 22.83
N ASP A 366 -5.32 24.71 22.51
CA ASP A 366 -6.23 23.92 23.34
C ASP A 366 -6.51 22.58 22.67
N LEU A 367 -6.25 21.48 23.39
CA LEU A 367 -6.56 20.12 22.96
C LEU A 367 -7.73 19.60 23.80
N GLY A 368 -8.96 19.82 23.31
CA GLY A 368 -10.15 19.60 24.13
C GLY A 368 -10.28 20.64 25.24
N GLU A 369 -10.25 20.20 26.51
CA GLU A 369 -10.31 21.08 27.70
C GLU A 369 -8.93 21.44 28.26
N GLU A 370 -7.86 20.85 27.73
CA GLU A 370 -6.49 21.09 28.18
C GLU A 370 -5.83 22.19 27.35
N SER A 371 -5.37 23.25 28.02
CA SER A 371 -4.58 24.32 27.41
C SER A 371 -3.08 24.01 27.53
N HIS A 372 -2.36 24.14 26.42
CA HIS A 372 -0.91 23.95 26.34
C HIS A 372 -0.21 25.26 25.98
N ASP A 373 0.94 25.50 26.63
CA ASP A 373 1.86 26.61 26.36
C ASP A 373 3.28 26.03 26.28
N GLU A 374 3.80 25.94 25.05
CA GLU A 374 5.09 25.33 24.75
C GLU A 374 6.02 26.37 24.14
N SER A 375 7.27 26.38 24.57
CA SER A 375 8.26 27.32 24.08
C SER A 375 9.63 26.67 23.89
N GLY A 376 10.43 27.18 22.97
CA GLY A 376 11.77 26.66 22.72
C GLY A 376 12.61 27.54 21.80
N ASP A 377 13.90 27.26 21.75
CA ASP A 377 14.85 27.92 20.86
C ASP A 377 15.09 27.09 19.59
N LEU A 378 15.16 27.77 18.45
CA LEU A 378 15.42 27.18 17.14
C LEU A 378 16.79 27.63 16.65
N GLU A 379 17.70 26.67 16.50
CA GLU A 379 19.07 26.91 16.03
C GLU A 379 19.33 26.34 14.61
N GLU A 380 18.43 25.51 14.10
CA GLU A 380 18.58 24.83 12.80
C GLU A 380 17.97 25.65 11.66
N PHE A 381 18.76 26.59 11.10
CA PHE A 381 18.40 27.38 9.92
C PHE A 381 19.42 27.18 8.80
N PRO A 382 19.00 27.28 7.53
CA PRO A 382 19.93 27.24 6.40
C PRO A 382 20.91 28.44 6.46
N SER A 383 22.14 28.23 6.01
CA SER A 383 23.19 29.26 6.03
C SER A 383 22.72 30.55 5.34
N PRO A 384 23.00 31.74 5.88
CA PRO A 384 22.63 33.02 5.26
C PRO A 384 23.09 33.17 3.80
N ASP A 385 24.23 32.56 3.46
CA ASP A 385 24.80 32.59 2.10
C ASP A 385 23.99 31.79 1.07
N SER A 386 23.04 30.96 1.53
CA SER A 386 22.20 30.12 0.68
C SER A 386 20.84 30.75 0.33
N TRP A 387 20.47 31.85 0.98
CA TRP A 387 19.13 32.44 0.80
C TRP A 387 18.98 33.14 -0.56
N GLY A 388 17.81 32.96 -1.18
CA GLY A 388 17.54 33.38 -2.56
C GLY A 388 17.90 32.32 -3.61
N ASN A 389 18.54 31.22 -3.20
CA ASN A 389 18.85 30.05 -4.03
C ASN A 389 18.49 28.71 -3.35
N LEU A 390 17.59 28.74 -2.35
CA LEU A 390 17.23 27.59 -1.48
C LEU A 390 16.41 26.48 -2.14
#